data_AF-A0AAJ6QHH9-F1
#
_entry.id   AF-A0AAJ6QHH9-F1
#
_cell.length_a   1.000
_cell.length_b   1.000
_cell.length_c   1.000
_cell.angle_alpha   90.00
_cell.angle_beta   90.00
_cell.angle_gamma   90.00
#
_symmetry.space_group_name_H-M   'P 1'
#
loop_
_entity.id
_entity.type
_entity.pdbx_description
1 polymer ?
#
loop_
_entity_poly.entity_id
_entity_poly.type
_entity_poly.pdbx_seq_one_letter_code
_entity_poly.pdbx_strand_id
1 'polypeptide(L)'
;MRVPSIVSTFWLGVQPSSKTIPDAPLAITQHPVFAEADTQDEEAFAPDTSITSLSKLSHLAEDSVPSVAQAAAHLLLMEAMWAWKQKATSGDIAIKLLSLLSVRNVGLQPENEKIRNQLLAGLMEISVPRFYAWWHAVHQTLSSTIREEGFMELPADLLPPIDVMIIWHAYMLQPVIYADDCSRLDVPHMRRILFPWQAVVDAIDIKTTGYCISSAAREFFEKTSGQSADLLEMLCTEEHQLVYDITCPYCHTTRQLPIIPTAQTEDINQGFELECDCGYAPSVDALRSDLLHLRQTRESRLRGTYSNPDLAQALYPLARALPIPILESNTKRETFLHAIHTASYESNTPQWAVKTLLSFYIPTSPVTKASSAHYSSVLRGMRFVDEMHKQCWLRSPALCVRSTTGPSELVGTLPRAQQKYRNFLDLAPPSNDISVTPTSDVDLFWHTHQLSPGPYRRFCIRHVGKFMDHNDKVVHENLNGSFEATQKAYWERFKGEYDACLCWPCELERNDQETTVSSDEILSNRQDYRDWVRRVIVVFWQEVEARREKGLPGLERKSLEEVLAKGPRRRSSLVSISSFKSWI
;
A
#
# COMPACT_ATOMS: atom_id res chain seq x y z
N MET A 1 41.64 -6.03 20.36
CA MET A 1 41.80 -7.47 20.69
C MET A 1 40.72 -8.27 19.97
N ARG A 2 40.97 -9.52 19.58
CA ARG A 2 40.07 -10.39 18.78
C ARG A 2 40.34 -11.87 19.13
N VAL A 3 39.29 -12.66 19.35
CA VAL A 3 39.30 -14.15 19.54
C VAL A 3 40.23 -14.64 20.69
N PRO A 4 40.38 -15.95 21.06
CA PRO A 4 39.89 -17.25 20.50
C PRO A 4 38.47 -17.65 20.99
N SER A 5 37.71 -18.59 20.41
CA SER A 5 37.94 -19.83 19.64
C SER A 5 38.33 -21.08 20.44
N ILE A 6 37.47 -22.11 20.39
CA ILE A 6 37.89 -23.52 20.44
C ILE A 6 37.34 -24.21 19.20
N VAL A 7 38.25 -24.62 18.31
CA VAL A 7 38.05 -25.60 17.23
C VAL A 7 38.86 -26.83 17.61
N SER A 8 38.35 -28.03 17.34
CA SER A 8 39.13 -29.27 17.38
C SER A 8 39.01 -30.01 16.05
N THR A 9 40.15 -30.26 15.41
CA THR A 9 40.25 -30.94 14.10
C THR A 9 41.62 -31.63 14.00
N PHE A 10 41.70 -32.76 13.28
CA PHE A 10 42.92 -33.54 12.96
C PHE A 10 43.61 -34.22 14.17
N TRP A 11 44.40 -35.31 14.07
CA TRP A 11 44.74 -36.31 13.02
C TRP A 11 45.15 -37.61 13.79
N LEU A 12 45.41 -38.82 13.26
CA LEU A 12 45.44 -39.48 11.92
C LEU A 12 45.15 -41.00 12.15
N GLY A 13 44.84 -41.83 11.14
CA GLY A 13 44.37 -43.21 11.46
C GLY A 13 44.29 -44.33 10.41
N VAL A 14 44.97 -44.26 9.25
CA VAL A 14 45.14 -45.39 8.28
C VAL A 14 43.90 -45.86 7.48
N GLN A 15 44.14 -46.09 6.19
CA GLN A 15 43.27 -46.72 5.16
C GLN A 15 44.09 -47.87 4.49
N PRO A 16 43.61 -48.66 3.48
CA PRO A 16 42.30 -48.67 2.81
C PRO A 16 41.66 -50.07 2.64
N SER A 17 40.46 -50.13 2.05
CA SER A 17 40.23 -51.02 0.89
C SER A 17 39.16 -50.44 -0.04
N SER A 18 39.22 -50.81 -1.32
CA SER A 18 38.61 -50.06 -2.42
C SER A 18 37.13 -50.39 -2.69
N LYS A 19 36.36 -49.34 -2.99
CA LYS A 19 35.71 -49.16 -4.30
C LYS A 19 35.22 -47.73 -4.51
N THR A 20 35.86 -47.02 -5.44
CA THR A 20 35.41 -45.72 -5.94
C THR A 20 34.18 -45.89 -6.83
N ILE A 21 33.09 -45.20 -6.48
CA ILE A 21 32.06 -44.76 -7.43
C ILE A 21 32.22 -43.23 -7.49
N PRO A 22 32.31 -42.60 -8.67
CA PRO A 22 32.53 -41.15 -8.74
C PRO A 22 31.31 -40.36 -8.27
N ASP A 23 31.54 -39.32 -7.48
CA ASP A 23 30.55 -38.26 -7.26
C ASP A 23 30.23 -37.59 -8.61
N ALA A 24 28.98 -37.75 -9.07
CA ALA A 24 28.47 -37.05 -10.24
C ALA A 24 27.73 -35.77 -9.78
N PRO A 25 28.14 -34.57 -10.22
CA PRO A 25 27.50 -33.33 -9.79
C PRO A 25 26.00 -33.29 -10.07
N LEU A 26 25.22 -32.85 -9.08
CA LEU A 26 23.82 -32.45 -9.25
C LEU A 26 23.75 -31.05 -9.90
N ALA A 27 24.19 -30.96 -11.16
CA ALA A 27 24.18 -29.73 -11.94
C ALA A 27 23.85 -30.00 -13.42
N ILE A 28 23.32 -28.98 -14.10
CA ILE A 28 22.85 -29.00 -15.50
C ILE A 28 21.56 -29.83 -15.70
N THR A 29 20.51 -29.47 -14.96
CA THR A 29 19.18 -29.38 -15.57
C THR A 29 19.18 -28.16 -16.50
N GLN A 30 19.04 -28.38 -17.82
CA GLN A 30 18.79 -27.25 -18.74
C GLN A 30 17.48 -26.57 -18.31
N HIS A 31 17.47 -25.23 -18.22
CA HIS A 31 16.24 -24.49 -18.02
C HIS A 31 15.25 -24.80 -19.16
N PRO A 32 13.93 -24.83 -18.90
CA PRO A 32 12.95 -24.93 -19.97
C PRO A 32 13.10 -23.73 -20.91
N VAL A 33 13.05 -24.00 -22.21
CA VAL A 33 13.07 -22.97 -23.26
C VAL A 33 11.69 -22.94 -23.88
N PHE A 34 11.15 -21.73 -24.00
CA PHE A 34 9.84 -21.44 -24.54
C PHE A 34 9.98 -20.73 -25.89
N ALA A 35 8.93 -20.75 -26.71
CA ALA A 35 8.92 -20.02 -27.98
C ALA A 35 8.55 -18.55 -27.73
N GLU A 36 9.11 -17.64 -28.53
CA GLU A 36 8.64 -16.26 -28.59
C GLU A 36 7.35 -16.21 -29.43
N ALA A 37 6.44 -15.30 -29.13
CA ALA A 37 5.19 -15.17 -29.88
C ALA A 37 5.40 -14.35 -31.16
N ASP A 38 5.09 -14.94 -32.33
CA ASP A 38 5.10 -14.23 -33.62
C ASP A 38 3.98 -13.17 -33.71
N THR A 39 2.91 -13.30 -32.92
CA THR A 39 1.74 -12.40 -32.91
C THR A 39 1.25 -12.08 -31.50
N GLN A 40 0.59 -10.92 -31.35
CA GLN A 40 0.04 -10.47 -30.06
C GLN A 40 -1.09 -11.36 -29.51
N ASP A 41 -1.84 -12.06 -30.37
CA ASP A 41 -2.93 -12.95 -29.93
C ASP A 41 -2.40 -14.28 -29.35
N GLU A 42 -1.22 -14.71 -29.81
CA GLU A 42 -0.53 -15.90 -29.34
C GLU A 42 0.30 -15.66 -28.08
N GLU A 43 0.54 -14.38 -27.75
CA GLU A 43 1.28 -13.94 -26.58
C GLU A 43 0.61 -14.36 -25.27
N ALA A 44 1.39 -14.98 -24.38
CA ALA A 44 0.99 -15.24 -23.01
C ALA A 44 0.94 -13.92 -22.22
N PHE A 45 -0.21 -13.65 -21.59
CA PHE A 45 -0.46 -12.42 -20.87
C PHE A 45 -0.99 -12.71 -19.46
N ALA A 46 -0.55 -11.93 -18.47
CA ALA A 46 -0.97 -12.01 -17.08
C ALA A 46 -1.24 -10.59 -16.51
N PRO A 47 -2.27 -10.40 -15.67
CA PRO A 47 -3.25 -11.39 -15.23
C PRO A 47 -4.21 -11.80 -16.36
N ASP A 48 -4.98 -12.86 -16.12
CA ASP A 48 -6.23 -13.06 -16.85
C ASP A 48 -7.20 -11.91 -16.53
N THR A 49 -7.53 -11.12 -17.55
CA THR A 49 -8.46 -9.99 -17.47
C THR A 49 -9.87 -10.42 -17.06
N SER A 50 -10.22 -11.71 -17.13
CA SER A 50 -11.49 -12.22 -16.58
C SER A 50 -11.62 -12.03 -15.06
N ILE A 51 -10.51 -11.82 -14.34
CA ILE A 51 -10.50 -11.54 -12.89
C ILE A 51 -11.12 -10.16 -12.61
N THR A 52 -10.78 -9.13 -13.38
CA THR A 52 -11.22 -7.73 -13.21
C THR A 52 -12.51 -7.37 -13.96
N SER A 53 -13.33 -8.35 -14.33
CA SER A 53 -14.58 -8.13 -15.07
C SER A 53 -15.58 -7.21 -14.33
N LEU A 54 -16.10 -6.18 -15.02
CA LEU A 54 -17.12 -5.20 -14.61
C LEU A 54 -18.06 -5.64 -13.46
N SER A 55 -18.78 -6.75 -13.62
CA SER A 55 -19.78 -7.24 -12.64
C SER A 55 -19.20 -7.72 -11.30
N LYS A 56 -17.88 -7.65 -11.11
CA LYS A 56 -17.18 -7.96 -9.86
C LYS A 56 -16.52 -6.72 -9.21
N LEU A 57 -16.38 -5.61 -9.96
CA LEU A 57 -15.72 -4.39 -9.50
C LEU A 57 -16.69 -3.39 -8.85
N SER A 58 -17.96 -3.38 -9.28
CA SER A 58 -19.06 -2.64 -8.64
C SER A 58 -19.04 -2.78 -7.13
N HIS A 59 -19.27 -1.69 -6.38
CA HIS A 59 -19.27 -1.79 -4.91
C HIS A 59 -20.26 -2.82 -4.40
N LEU A 60 -19.74 -3.71 -3.56
CA LEU A 60 -20.53 -4.64 -2.77
C LEU A 60 -21.29 -3.87 -1.68
N ALA A 61 -22.29 -4.50 -1.09
CA ALA A 61 -23.07 -3.91 -0.01
C ALA A 61 -22.19 -3.54 1.20
N GLU A 62 -22.61 -2.54 1.97
CA GLU A 62 -21.89 -2.00 3.15
C GLU A 62 -21.53 -3.04 4.22
N ASP A 63 -22.18 -4.20 4.18
CA ASP A 63 -22.06 -5.31 5.12
C ASP A 63 -21.22 -6.47 4.54
N SER A 64 -20.27 -6.17 3.65
CA SER A 64 -19.40 -7.15 3.03
C SER A 64 -17.95 -6.68 2.86
N VAL A 65 -17.02 -7.61 2.93
CA VAL A 65 -15.58 -7.39 2.65
C VAL A 65 -15.33 -7.21 1.14
N PRO A 66 -14.23 -6.54 0.72
CA PRO A 66 -13.97 -6.29 -0.70
C PRO A 66 -13.93 -7.53 -1.58
N SER A 67 -14.30 -7.37 -2.85
CA SER A 67 -14.29 -8.46 -3.83
C SER A 67 -12.86 -8.86 -4.21
N VAL A 68 -12.68 -10.10 -4.67
CA VAL A 68 -11.42 -10.58 -5.26
C VAL A 68 -10.99 -9.70 -6.46
N ALA A 69 -11.95 -9.18 -7.24
CA ALA A 69 -11.66 -8.28 -8.34
C ALA A 69 -11.21 -6.89 -7.85
N GLN A 70 -11.77 -6.38 -6.75
CA GLN A 70 -11.34 -5.11 -6.14
C GLN A 70 -9.91 -5.21 -5.59
N ALA A 71 -9.56 -6.34 -4.95
CA ALA A 71 -8.17 -6.59 -4.54
C ALA A 71 -7.21 -6.72 -5.74
N ALA A 72 -7.64 -7.33 -6.84
CA ALA A 72 -6.86 -7.40 -8.08
C ALA A 72 -6.69 -6.01 -8.76
N ALA A 73 -7.74 -5.19 -8.77
CA ALA A 73 -7.69 -3.81 -9.25
C ALA A 73 -6.79 -2.93 -8.35
N HIS A 74 -6.77 -3.18 -7.05
CA HIS A 74 -5.87 -2.51 -6.12
C HIS A 74 -4.41 -2.90 -6.35
N LEU A 75 -4.11 -4.19 -6.59
CA LEU A 75 -2.77 -4.61 -7.04
C LEU A 75 -2.36 -3.89 -8.34
N LEU A 76 -3.25 -3.81 -9.35
CA LEU A 76 -2.97 -3.10 -10.61
C LEU A 76 -2.69 -1.60 -10.40
N LEU A 77 -3.42 -0.94 -9.51
CA LEU A 77 -3.15 0.45 -9.13
C LEU A 77 -1.78 0.59 -8.45
N MET A 78 -1.42 -0.33 -7.55
CA MET A 78 -0.13 -0.30 -6.86
C MET A 78 1.03 -0.53 -7.83
N GLU A 79 0.90 -1.40 -8.84
CA GLU A 79 1.89 -1.52 -9.92
C GLU A 79 2.05 -0.20 -10.71
N ALA A 80 0.95 0.49 -11.04
CA ALA A 80 1.02 1.79 -11.72
C ALA A 80 1.67 2.89 -10.85
N MET A 81 1.38 2.90 -9.54
CA MET A 81 2.05 3.79 -8.58
C MET A 81 3.54 3.47 -8.44
N TRP A 82 3.90 2.18 -8.42
CA TRP A 82 5.30 1.73 -8.36
C TRP A 82 6.05 2.14 -9.63
N ALA A 83 5.48 1.91 -10.82
CA ALA A 83 6.06 2.32 -12.09
C ALA A 83 6.26 3.84 -12.18
N TRP A 84 5.28 4.64 -11.72
CA TRP A 84 5.43 6.09 -11.62
C TRP A 84 6.54 6.50 -10.64
N LYS A 85 6.61 5.87 -9.45
CA LYS A 85 7.68 6.08 -8.46
C LYS A 85 9.05 5.76 -9.04
N GLN A 86 9.23 4.69 -9.82
CA GLN A 86 10.51 4.40 -10.47
C GLN A 86 10.84 5.42 -11.56
N LYS A 87 9.88 5.80 -12.43
CA LYS A 87 10.03 6.88 -13.44
C LYS A 87 10.45 8.20 -12.78
N ALA A 88 9.93 8.49 -11.59
CA ALA A 88 10.20 9.73 -10.85
C ALA A 88 11.51 9.72 -10.05
N THR A 89 11.99 8.55 -9.58
CA THR A 89 13.10 8.44 -8.61
C THR A 89 14.35 7.73 -9.11
N SER A 90 14.34 7.18 -10.34
CA SER A 90 15.49 6.54 -10.99
C SER A 90 15.77 7.14 -12.38
N GLY A 91 17.00 6.98 -12.88
CA GLY A 91 17.39 7.41 -14.23
C GLY A 91 17.43 8.92 -14.47
N ASP A 92 17.40 9.32 -15.75
CA ASP A 92 17.63 10.70 -16.19
C ASP A 92 16.60 11.71 -15.63
N ILE A 93 15.34 11.30 -15.45
CA ILE A 93 14.30 12.13 -14.85
C ILE A 93 14.68 12.47 -13.40
N ALA A 94 15.12 11.49 -12.61
CA ALA A 94 15.56 11.71 -11.24
C ALA A 94 16.81 12.60 -11.18
N ILE A 95 17.77 12.44 -12.10
CA ILE A 95 18.95 13.31 -12.20
C ILE A 95 18.52 14.76 -12.50
N LYS A 96 17.58 14.95 -13.44
CA LYS A 96 17.06 16.28 -13.79
C LYS A 96 16.31 16.93 -12.62
N LEU A 97 15.40 16.19 -11.97
CA LEU A 97 14.67 16.66 -10.80
C LEU A 97 15.61 17.02 -9.64
N LEU A 98 16.60 16.17 -9.32
CA LEU A 98 17.61 16.47 -8.31
C LEU A 98 18.40 17.75 -8.63
N SER A 99 18.70 18.03 -9.91
CA SER A 99 19.39 19.26 -10.31
C SER A 99 18.55 20.53 -10.11
N LEU A 100 17.23 20.43 -10.28
CA LEU A 100 16.28 21.54 -10.05
C LEU A 100 16.00 21.78 -8.56
N LEU A 101 15.99 20.70 -7.76
CA LEU A 101 15.57 20.72 -6.36
C LEU A 101 16.72 20.87 -5.35
N SER A 102 17.99 20.86 -5.80
CA SER A 102 19.19 20.93 -4.94
C SER A 102 19.91 22.28 -5.03
N VAL A 103 19.71 23.16 -4.05
CA VAL A 103 20.27 24.53 -4.02
C VAL A 103 21.80 24.61 -3.84
N ARG A 104 22.52 23.47 -3.73
CA ARG A 104 24.00 23.42 -3.78
C ARG A 104 24.49 22.18 -4.52
N ASN A 105 25.64 22.32 -5.19
CA ASN A 105 26.39 21.25 -5.85
C ASN A 105 26.93 20.20 -4.86
N VAL A 106 26.04 19.36 -4.34
CA VAL A 106 26.37 18.08 -3.71
C VAL A 106 26.30 17.02 -4.81
N GLY A 107 27.31 16.15 -4.90
CA GLY A 107 27.32 15.03 -5.84
C GLY A 107 26.33 13.93 -5.43
N LEU A 108 25.04 14.19 -5.60
CA LEU A 108 23.95 13.29 -5.24
C LEU A 108 23.89 12.12 -6.22
N GLN A 109 24.39 10.95 -5.80
CA GLN A 109 24.26 9.70 -6.56
C GLN A 109 22.80 9.20 -6.45
N PRO A 110 22.03 9.09 -7.56
CA PRO A 110 20.62 8.73 -7.51
C PRO A 110 20.36 7.30 -7.03
N GLU A 111 21.39 6.43 -7.08
CA GLU A 111 21.34 5.06 -6.58
C GLU A 111 21.24 4.95 -5.03
N ASN A 112 21.48 6.04 -4.30
CA ASN A 112 21.32 6.06 -2.85
C ASN A 112 19.83 6.08 -2.47
N GLU A 113 19.38 5.03 -1.78
CA GLU A 113 17.99 4.88 -1.34
C GLU A 113 17.46 6.08 -0.53
N LYS A 114 18.31 6.71 0.31
CA LYS A 114 17.92 7.93 1.05
C LYS A 114 17.58 9.07 0.09
N ILE A 115 18.35 9.24 -0.99
CA ILE A 115 18.14 10.30 -1.98
C ILE A 115 16.87 10.04 -2.78
N ARG A 116 16.59 8.78 -3.17
CA ARG A 116 15.31 8.40 -3.82
C ARG A 116 14.11 8.67 -2.92
N ASN A 117 14.20 8.34 -1.63
CA ASN A 117 13.14 8.61 -0.66
C ASN A 117 12.95 10.11 -0.38
N GLN A 118 14.01 10.92 -0.37
CA GLN A 118 13.92 12.38 -0.25
C GLN A 118 13.31 13.03 -1.51
N LEU A 119 13.64 12.52 -2.69
CA LEU A 119 13.04 12.93 -3.97
C LEU A 119 11.54 12.59 -4.02
N LEU A 120 11.16 11.37 -3.64
CA LEU A 120 9.76 10.97 -3.54
C LEU A 120 8.99 11.85 -2.54
N ALA A 121 9.56 12.10 -1.35
CA ALA A 121 8.95 12.97 -0.35
C ALA A 121 8.75 14.41 -0.85
N GLY A 122 9.77 15.00 -1.51
CA GLY A 122 9.67 16.33 -2.10
C GLY A 122 8.65 16.42 -3.24
N LEU A 123 8.55 15.39 -4.08
CA LEU A 123 7.51 15.29 -5.10
C LEU A 123 6.11 15.21 -4.48
N MET A 124 5.93 14.47 -3.38
CA MET A 124 4.65 14.41 -2.68
C MET A 124 4.27 15.75 -2.05
N GLU A 125 5.22 16.52 -1.50
CA GLU A 125 4.96 17.89 -1.03
C GLU A 125 4.51 18.83 -2.16
N ILE A 126 5.06 18.69 -3.38
CA ILE A 126 4.58 19.41 -4.58
C ILE A 126 3.19 18.91 -5.03
N SER A 127 2.89 17.62 -4.82
CA SER A 127 1.61 16.99 -5.17
C SER A 127 0.47 17.38 -4.21
N VAL A 128 0.78 17.79 -2.98
CA VAL A 128 -0.21 18.12 -1.93
C VAL A 128 -1.10 19.33 -2.29
N PRO A 129 -0.58 20.48 -2.75
CA PRO A 129 -1.41 21.57 -3.26
C PRO A 129 -2.29 21.16 -4.45
N ARG A 130 -1.77 20.33 -5.36
CA ARG A 130 -2.49 19.78 -6.52
C ARG A 130 -3.66 18.89 -6.07
N PHE A 131 -3.43 18.06 -5.06
CA PHE A 131 -4.50 17.29 -4.40
C PHE A 131 -5.57 18.18 -3.77
N TYR A 132 -5.21 19.22 -3.00
CA TYR A 132 -6.22 20.09 -2.40
C TYR A 132 -7.09 20.80 -3.44
N ALA A 133 -6.50 21.31 -4.52
CA ALA A 133 -7.24 21.95 -5.60
C ALA A 133 -8.28 21.01 -6.23
N TRP A 134 -7.84 19.80 -6.62
CA TRP A 134 -8.72 18.74 -7.13
C TRP A 134 -9.80 18.33 -6.11
N TRP A 135 -9.44 18.11 -4.86
CA TRP A 135 -10.32 17.60 -3.79
C TRP A 135 -11.45 18.59 -3.46
N HIS A 136 -11.15 19.90 -3.39
CA HIS A 136 -12.17 20.95 -3.28
C HIS A 136 -13.03 21.06 -4.55
N ALA A 137 -12.45 20.95 -5.75
CA ALA A 137 -13.21 21.07 -7.00
C ALA A 137 -14.17 19.89 -7.22
N VAL A 138 -13.75 18.65 -6.92
CA VAL A 138 -14.62 17.47 -6.94
C VAL A 138 -15.71 17.58 -5.89
N HIS A 139 -15.39 18.04 -4.67
CA HIS A 139 -16.39 18.30 -3.64
C HIS A 139 -17.48 19.27 -4.14
N GLN A 140 -17.10 20.42 -4.68
CA GLN A 140 -18.02 21.41 -5.21
C GLN A 140 -18.87 20.83 -6.35
N THR A 141 -18.25 20.13 -7.30
CA THR A 141 -18.91 19.51 -8.46
C THR A 141 -19.97 18.48 -8.06
N LEU A 142 -19.69 17.64 -7.06
CA LEU A 142 -20.59 16.55 -6.64
C LEU A 142 -21.54 16.94 -5.49
N SER A 143 -21.35 18.10 -4.87
CA SER A 143 -22.12 18.59 -3.71
C SER A 143 -23.63 18.60 -3.92
N SER A 144 -24.10 18.88 -5.14
CA SER A 144 -25.52 18.90 -5.53
C SER A 144 -26.08 17.54 -5.94
N THR A 145 -25.22 16.54 -6.17
CA THR A 145 -25.59 15.24 -6.74
C THR A 145 -25.64 14.14 -5.67
N ILE A 146 -24.87 14.28 -4.59
CA ILE A 146 -24.80 13.32 -3.48
C ILE A 146 -26.02 13.53 -2.57
N ARG A 147 -26.90 12.53 -2.50
CA ARG A 147 -28.04 12.50 -1.57
C ARG A 147 -27.56 12.55 -0.11
N GLU A 148 -28.37 13.10 0.79
CA GLU A 148 -27.98 13.41 2.17
C GLU A 148 -27.48 12.22 3.01
N GLU A 149 -27.84 10.99 2.66
CA GLU A 149 -27.36 9.75 3.30
C GLU A 149 -26.62 8.81 2.32
N GLY A 150 -26.47 9.21 1.05
CA GLY A 150 -25.98 8.36 -0.04
C GLY A 150 -24.46 8.28 -0.16
N PHE A 151 -24.01 7.29 -0.91
CA PHE A 151 -22.62 7.08 -1.33
C PHE A 151 -22.56 7.05 -2.86
N MET A 152 -21.40 7.41 -3.42
CA MET A 152 -21.22 7.65 -4.85
C MET A 152 -19.81 7.26 -5.30
N GLU A 153 -19.68 6.43 -6.33
CA GLU A 153 -18.41 6.24 -7.02
C GLU A 153 -17.94 7.56 -7.63
N LEU A 154 -16.64 7.88 -7.54
CA LEU A 154 -16.09 9.03 -8.26
C LEU A 154 -16.29 8.83 -9.78
N PRO A 155 -16.94 9.75 -10.51
CA PRO A 155 -17.06 9.66 -11.96
C PRO A 155 -15.69 9.58 -12.64
N ALA A 156 -15.57 8.81 -13.72
CA ALA A 156 -14.34 8.64 -14.49
C ALA A 156 -13.77 10.00 -14.97
N ASP A 157 -14.64 10.93 -15.36
CA ASP A 157 -14.31 12.28 -15.82
C ASP A 157 -13.84 13.22 -14.69
N LEU A 158 -13.75 12.74 -13.44
CA LEU A 158 -13.18 13.44 -12.30
C LEU A 158 -11.95 12.72 -11.72
N LEU A 159 -11.41 11.70 -12.39
CA LEU A 159 -10.21 10.98 -11.96
C LEU A 159 -9.00 11.93 -11.81
N PRO A 160 -8.27 11.89 -10.68
CA PRO A 160 -7.06 12.68 -10.52
C PRO A 160 -5.88 12.14 -11.34
N PRO A 161 -4.87 12.97 -11.67
CA PRO A 161 -3.57 12.51 -12.12
C PRO A 161 -2.89 11.58 -11.10
N ILE A 162 -1.93 10.76 -11.55
CA ILE A 162 -1.35 9.66 -10.73
C ILE A 162 -0.71 10.11 -9.41
N ASP A 163 -0.05 11.26 -9.35
CA ASP A 163 0.52 11.77 -8.10
C ASP A 163 -0.57 12.23 -7.11
N VAL A 164 -1.64 12.84 -7.59
CA VAL A 164 -2.81 13.21 -6.78
C VAL A 164 -3.60 11.97 -6.35
N MET A 165 -3.66 10.94 -7.21
CA MET A 165 -4.19 9.61 -6.86
C MET A 165 -3.36 8.97 -5.73
N ILE A 166 -2.03 9.10 -5.76
CA ILE A 166 -1.14 8.63 -4.68
C ILE A 166 -1.41 9.36 -3.36
N ILE A 167 -1.57 10.69 -3.37
CA ILE A 167 -1.98 11.44 -2.16
C ILE A 167 -3.35 10.95 -1.66
N TRP A 168 -4.34 10.85 -2.54
CA TRP A 168 -5.72 10.50 -2.17
C TRP A 168 -5.83 9.09 -1.59
N HIS A 169 -5.18 8.11 -2.23
CA HIS A 169 -5.08 6.73 -1.78
C HIS A 169 -4.49 6.62 -0.37
N ALA A 170 -3.27 7.14 -0.17
CA ALA A 170 -2.57 7.07 1.12
C ALA A 170 -3.30 7.85 2.24
N TYR A 171 -4.16 8.79 1.88
CA TYR A 171 -5.01 9.53 2.81
C TYR A 171 -6.29 8.76 3.16
N MET A 172 -6.94 8.08 2.20
CA MET A 172 -8.07 7.19 2.44
C MET A 172 -7.69 5.97 3.30
N LEU A 173 -6.45 5.49 3.24
CA LEU A 173 -5.90 4.47 4.15
C LEU A 173 -5.76 4.95 5.62
N GLN A 174 -6.02 6.23 5.90
CA GLN A 174 -6.20 6.78 7.25
C GLN A 174 -7.66 7.25 7.43
N PRO A 175 -8.64 6.34 7.37
CA PRO A 175 -10.08 6.66 7.22
C PRO A 175 -10.66 7.56 8.32
N VAL A 176 -10.14 7.51 9.56
CA VAL A 176 -10.54 8.44 10.64
C VAL A 176 -10.11 9.86 10.29
N ILE A 177 -8.80 10.02 10.03
CA ILE A 177 -8.14 11.29 9.73
C ILE A 177 -8.75 11.93 8.47
N TYR A 178 -9.00 11.12 7.44
CA TYR A 178 -9.69 11.55 6.21
C TYR A 178 -11.10 12.09 6.50
N ALA A 179 -11.88 11.41 7.35
CA ALA A 179 -13.25 11.82 7.66
C ALA A 179 -13.34 13.03 8.61
N ASP A 180 -12.41 13.16 9.56
CA ASP A 180 -12.17 14.38 10.34
C ASP A 180 -11.89 15.56 9.41
N ASP A 181 -10.86 15.46 8.57
CA ASP A 181 -10.43 16.57 7.72
C ASP A 181 -11.41 16.89 6.58
N CYS A 182 -12.16 15.91 6.05
CA CYS A 182 -13.30 16.20 5.17
C CYS A 182 -14.29 17.18 5.82
N SER A 183 -14.45 17.08 7.15
CA SER A 183 -15.37 17.90 7.93
C SER A 183 -14.74 19.24 8.35
N ARG A 184 -13.44 19.24 8.66
CA ARG A 184 -12.66 20.43 9.07
C ARG A 184 -12.35 21.38 7.91
N LEU A 185 -11.99 20.82 6.76
CA LEU A 185 -11.50 21.53 5.57
C LEU A 185 -12.62 21.81 4.55
N ASP A 186 -13.87 21.90 5.02
CA ASP A 186 -15.05 22.29 4.24
C ASP A 186 -15.25 21.48 2.94
N VAL A 187 -15.06 20.16 3.02
CA VAL A 187 -15.39 19.22 1.94
C VAL A 187 -16.20 17.99 2.43
N PRO A 188 -17.27 18.16 3.24
CA PRO A 188 -17.93 17.08 3.99
C PRO A 188 -18.59 15.98 3.15
N HIS A 189 -18.66 16.13 1.83
CA HIS A 189 -19.10 15.10 0.89
C HIS A 189 -17.99 14.13 0.46
N MET A 190 -16.70 14.47 0.59
CA MET A 190 -15.61 13.62 0.09
C MET A 190 -15.48 12.29 0.86
N ARG A 191 -15.85 12.27 2.14
CA ARG A 191 -16.02 11.03 2.95
C ARG A 191 -17.18 10.11 2.50
N ARG A 192 -17.97 10.53 1.49
CA ARG A 192 -19.05 9.75 0.85
C ARG A 192 -18.70 9.29 -0.57
N ILE A 193 -17.57 9.74 -1.10
CA ILE A 193 -17.02 9.24 -2.36
C ILE A 193 -16.44 7.84 -2.11
N LEU A 194 -16.77 6.92 -3.01
CA LEU A 194 -16.25 5.57 -3.06
C LEU A 194 -15.16 5.46 -4.12
N PHE A 195 -14.22 4.53 -3.91
CA PHE A 195 -13.08 4.37 -4.82
C PHE A 195 -13.51 3.81 -6.18
N PRO A 196 -13.24 4.51 -7.30
CA PRO A 196 -13.83 4.19 -8.60
C PRO A 196 -13.09 3.04 -9.31
N TRP A 197 -13.23 1.83 -8.77
CA TRP A 197 -12.47 0.64 -9.19
C TRP A 197 -12.48 0.39 -10.70
N GLN A 198 -13.63 0.54 -11.35
CA GLN A 198 -13.75 0.34 -12.79
C GLN A 198 -12.95 1.39 -13.57
N ALA A 199 -13.17 2.69 -13.27
CA ALA A 199 -12.50 3.77 -13.97
C ALA A 199 -10.97 3.77 -13.75
N VAL A 200 -10.50 3.30 -12.58
CA VAL A 200 -9.06 3.10 -12.31
C VAL A 200 -8.48 1.97 -13.14
N VAL A 201 -9.19 0.85 -13.31
CA VAL A 201 -8.76 -0.25 -14.19
C VAL A 201 -8.75 0.20 -15.66
N ASP A 202 -9.78 0.91 -16.10
CA ASP A 202 -9.87 1.44 -17.47
C ASP A 202 -8.81 2.52 -17.78
N ALA A 203 -8.29 3.19 -16.75
CA ALA A 203 -7.21 4.18 -16.85
C ALA A 203 -5.79 3.58 -16.78
N ILE A 204 -5.62 2.26 -16.58
CA ILE A 204 -4.29 1.63 -16.50
C ILE A 204 -4.08 0.64 -17.65
N ASP A 205 -3.12 0.94 -18.53
CA ASP A 205 -2.67 -0.04 -19.51
C ASP A 205 -1.95 -1.19 -18.80
N ILE A 206 -2.55 -2.38 -18.88
CA ILE A 206 -2.17 -3.53 -18.06
C ILE A 206 -0.84 -4.21 -18.51
N LYS A 207 -0.34 -3.88 -19.71
CA LYS A 207 0.97 -4.30 -20.24
C LYS A 207 2.11 -3.40 -19.77
N THR A 208 1.94 -2.09 -19.89
CA THR A 208 2.96 -1.06 -19.59
C THR A 208 2.88 -0.53 -18.16
N THR A 209 1.79 -0.82 -17.45
CA THR A 209 1.39 -0.25 -16.16
C THR A 209 1.34 1.29 -16.15
N GLY A 210 1.14 1.90 -17.33
CA GLY A 210 0.96 3.34 -17.48
C GLY A 210 -0.47 3.77 -17.09
N TYR A 211 -0.58 4.74 -16.19
CA TYR A 211 -1.84 5.37 -15.80
C TYR A 211 -2.13 6.61 -16.68
N CYS A 212 -3.26 6.60 -17.37
CA CYS A 212 -3.70 7.66 -18.27
C CYS A 212 -5.19 8.00 -18.02
N ILE A 213 -5.45 9.19 -17.51
CA ILE A 213 -6.82 9.70 -17.29
C ILE A 213 -7.50 10.11 -18.62
N SER A 214 -8.85 10.16 -18.63
CA SER A 214 -9.62 10.61 -19.79
C SER A 214 -9.33 12.08 -20.14
N SER A 215 -9.61 12.49 -21.38
CA SER A 215 -9.50 13.91 -21.77
C SER A 215 -10.37 14.82 -20.90
N ALA A 216 -11.59 14.39 -20.55
CA ALA A 216 -12.47 15.15 -19.66
C ALA A 216 -11.91 15.27 -18.23
N ALA A 217 -11.32 14.21 -17.68
CA ALA A 217 -10.64 14.25 -16.39
C ALA A 217 -9.38 15.15 -16.41
N ARG A 218 -8.63 15.12 -17.52
CA ARG A 218 -7.49 16.04 -17.73
C ARG A 218 -7.95 17.49 -17.81
N GLU A 219 -8.93 17.80 -18.66
CA GLU A 219 -9.52 19.13 -18.78
C GLU A 219 -10.08 19.65 -17.44
N PHE A 220 -10.76 18.79 -16.67
CA PHE A 220 -11.24 19.12 -15.34
C PHE A 220 -10.09 19.46 -14.38
N PHE A 221 -9.07 18.60 -14.30
CA PHE A 221 -7.92 18.83 -13.42
C PHE A 221 -7.14 20.10 -13.80
N GLU A 222 -6.80 20.28 -15.08
CA GLU A 222 -5.97 21.40 -15.55
C GLU A 222 -6.73 22.73 -15.39
N LYS A 223 -8.04 22.76 -15.64
CA LYS A 223 -8.90 23.94 -15.45
C LYS A 223 -9.10 24.32 -13.98
N THR A 224 -9.13 23.35 -13.06
CA THR A 224 -9.41 23.58 -11.63
C THR A 224 -8.16 23.85 -10.82
N SER A 225 -7.01 23.28 -11.21
CA SER A 225 -5.72 23.45 -10.53
C SER A 225 -4.81 24.54 -11.13
N GLY A 226 -5.08 24.93 -12.38
CA GLY A 226 -4.23 25.84 -13.15
C GLY A 226 -2.88 25.23 -13.58
N GLN A 227 -2.73 23.90 -13.50
CA GLN A 227 -1.46 23.19 -13.69
C GLN A 227 -1.65 21.99 -14.63
N SER A 228 -0.65 21.67 -15.46
CA SER A 228 -0.63 20.45 -16.29
C SER A 228 -0.93 19.19 -15.47
N ALA A 229 -1.59 18.20 -16.05
CA ALA A 229 -1.87 16.93 -15.39
C ALA A 229 -0.62 16.08 -15.14
N ASP A 230 0.37 16.04 -16.04
CA ASP A 230 1.63 15.30 -15.81
C ASP A 230 2.61 16.15 -14.99
N LEU A 231 2.81 15.76 -13.73
CA LEU A 231 3.74 16.40 -12.79
C LEU A 231 5.20 16.31 -13.25
N LEU A 232 5.61 15.18 -13.82
CA LEU A 232 7.00 14.93 -14.20
C LEU A 232 7.35 15.67 -15.48
N GLU A 233 6.42 15.75 -16.43
CA GLU A 233 6.54 16.60 -17.62
C GLU A 233 6.71 18.07 -17.21
N MET A 234 5.75 18.62 -16.45
CA MET A 234 5.75 20.02 -15.98
C MET A 234 7.05 20.39 -15.26
N LEU A 235 7.46 19.61 -14.25
CA LEU A 235 8.70 19.86 -13.52
C LEU A 235 9.96 19.71 -14.38
N CYS A 236 9.89 18.97 -15.49
CA CYS A 236 11.02 18.78 -16.40
C CYS A 236 11.02 19.72 -17.62
N THR A 237 9.96 20.51 -17.86
CA THR A 237 9.88 21.41 -19.03
C THR A 237 10.02 22.89 -18.71
N GLU A 238 9.59 23.34 -17.52
CA GLU A 238 9.57 24.77 -17.15
C GLU A 238 10.51 25.09 -15.96
N GLU A 239 11.06 26.30 -15.89
CA GLU A 239 11.96 26.73 -14.81
C GLU A 239 11.20 27.00 -13.49
N HIS A 240 11.01 25.96 -12.70
CA HIS A 240 10.31 26.03 -11.41
C HIS A 240 11.26 26.36 -10.25
N GLN A 241 11.04 27.49 -9.54
CA GLN A 241 11.68 27.74 -8.25
C GLN A 241 10.97 26.96 -7.14
N LEU A 242 11.39 25.72 -6.90
CA LEU A 242 10.72 24.77 -6.00
C LEU A 242 11.10 25.00 -4.52
N VAL A 243 10.60 26.12 -3.99
CA VAL A 243 10.72 26.55 -2.59
C VAL A 243 9.35 26.69 -1.93
N TYR A 244 9.29 26.51 -0.62
CA TYR A 244 8.17 26.99 0.19
C TYR A 244 8.32 28.49 0.45
N ASP A 245 7.35 29.28 0.01
CA ASP A 245 7.15 30.67 0.47
C ASP A 245 6.25 30.68 1.70
N ILE A 246 6.82 30.92 2.88
CA ILE A 246 6.09 30.86 4.16
C ILE A 246 6.16 32.21 4.85
N THR A 247 5.09 32.99 4.73
CA THR A 247 4.87 34.21 5.51
C THR A 247 4.32 33.86 6.89
N CYS A 248 5.06 34.17 7.95
CA CYS A 248 4.56 34.00 9.31
C CYS A 248 3.40 34.98 9.61
N PRO A 249 2.23 34.52 10.08
CA PRO A 249 1.08 35.40 10.34
C PRO A 249 1.30 36.37 11.52
N TYR A 250 2.31 36.13 12.37
CA TYR A 250 2.55 36.91 13.60
C TYR A 250 3.67 37.95 13.50
N CYS A 251 4.76 37.65 12.78
CA CYS A 251 5.88 38.59 12.59
C CYS A 251 6.06 39.05 11.14
N HIS A 252 5.25 38.52 10.21
CA HIS A 252 5.25 38.82 8.77
C HIS A 252 6.57 38.52 8.02
N THR A 253 7.60 38.01 8.71
CA THR A 253 8.78 37.42 8.08
C THR A 253 8.36 36.33 7.12
N THR A 254 8.76 36.48 5.85
CA THR A 254 8.62 35.42 4.83
C THR A 254 9.95 34.71 4.68
N ARG A 255 9.92 33.37 4.66
CA ARG A 255 11.09 32.53 4.36
C ARG A 255 10.87 31.79 3.05
N GLN A 256 11.93 31.69 2.25
CA GLN A 256 12.02 30.79 1.10
C GLN A 256 12.90 29.60 1.47
N LEU A 257 12.37 28.37 1.39
CA LEU A 257 13.11 27.16 1.77
C LEU A 257 12.93 26.02 0.74
N PRO A 258 14.02 25.41 0.21
CA PRO A 258 13.92 24.41 -0.88
C PRO A 258 13.30 23.08 -0.43
N ILE A 259 12.42 22.52 -1.27
CA ILE A 259 11.52 21.42 -0.89
C ILE A 259 12.26 20.10 -0.61
N ILE A 260 13.18 19.62 -1.46
CA ILE A 260 13.90 18.35 -1.20
C ILE A 260 14.81 18.41 0.04
N PRO A 261 15.70 19.41 0.21
CA PRO A 261 16.58 19.48 1.38
C PRO A 261 15.85 19.54 2.72
N THR A 262 14.58 19.95 2.71
CA THR A 262 13.72 19.99 3.90
C THR A 262 12.89 18.73 4.13
N ALA A 263 12.74 17.86 3.12
CA ALA A 263 12.01 16.61 3.23
C ALA A 263 12.75 15.60 4.12
N GLN A 264 12.33 15.51 5.38
CA GLN A 264 12.95 14.61 6.37
C GLN A 264 12.52 13.15 6.13
N THR A 265 13.51 12.26 6.00
CA THR A 265 13.33 10.81 5.82
C THR A 265 14.00 9.98 6.92
N GLU A 266 14.52 10.62 7.97
CA GLU A 266 15.28 9.93 9.04
C GLU A 266 14.36 9.26 10.07
N ASP A 267 13.18 9.84 10.32
CA ASP A 267 12.03 9.13 10.87
C ASP A 267 10.77 9.53 10.07
N ILE A 268 10.24 8.58 9.30
CA ILE A 268 9.03 8.80 8.48
C ILE A 268 7.73 8.89 9.31
N ASN A 269 7.78 8.68 10.63
CA ASN A 269 6.63 8.86 11.52
C ASN A 269 6.56 10.29 12.09
N GLN A 270 7.68 11.01 12.08
CA GLN A 270 7.79 12.42 12.42
C GLN A 270 7.55 13.24 11.15
N GLY A 271 6.51 14.08 11.17
CA GLY A 271 6.29 15.04 10.11
C GLY A 271 7.30 16.19 10.20
N PHE A 272 7.64 16.76 9.05
CA PHE A 272 8.42 17.98 8.96
C PHE A 272 7.55 19.20 9.32
N GLU A 273 8.09 20.16 10.07
CA GLU A 273 7.41 21.43 10.41
C GLU A 273 8.41 22.59 10.33
N LEU A 274 7.95 23.77 9.88
CA LEU A 274 8.77 24.96 9.77
C LEU A 274 8.40 26.00 10.83
N GLU A 275 9.19 26.03 11.89
CA GLU A 275 9.10 27.00 12.98
C GLU A 275 9.81 28.32 12.60
N CYS A 276 9.14 29.46 12.84
CA CYS A 276 9.69 30.80 12.64
C CYS A 276 10.43 31.31 13.90
N ASP A 277 11.38 32.24 13.78
CA ASP A 277 12.20 32.75 14.90
C ASP A 277 11.39 33.42 16.03
N CYS A 278 10.11 33.72 15.79
CA CYS A 278 9.16 34.19 16.81
C CYS A 278 8.48 33.06 17.61
N GLY A 279 8.81 31.80 17.33
CA GLY A 279 8.24 30.57 17.90
C GLY A 279 7.04 29.98 17.13
N TYR A 280 6.51 30.70 16.11
CA TYR A 280 5.33 30.26 15.36
C TYR A 280 5.57 28.92 14.66
N ALA A 281 4.69 27.96 14.93
CA ALA A 281 4.70 26.60 14.40
C ALA A 281 3.29 26.22 13.90
N PRO A 282 3.10 25.85 12.61
CA PRO A 282 1.78 25.57 12.02
C PRO A 282 0.90 24.54 12.76
N SER A 283 1.48 23.46 13.31
CA SER A 283 0.73 22.45 14.08
C SER A 283 0.15 23.00 15.38
N VAL A 284 0.91 23.89 16.04
CA VAL A 284 0.50 24.59 17.27
C VAL A 284 -0.60 25.59 16.96
N ASP A 285 -0.50 26.32 15.84
CA ASP A 285 -1.51 27.29 15.43
C ASP A 285 -2.83 26.64 15.02
N ALA A 286 -2.76 25.49 14.34
CA ALA A 286 -3.93 24.65 14.07
C ALA A 286 -4.61 24.21 15.38
N LEU A 287 -3.85 23.66 16.33
CA LEU A 287 -4.39 23.23 17.64
C LEU A 287 -5.03 24.39 18.42
N ARG A 288 -4.37 25.55 18.40
CA ARG A 288 -4.86 26.80 18.99
C ARG A 288 -6.19 27.23 18.35
N SER A 289 -6.28 27.24 17.03
CA SER A 289 -7.48 27.60 16.27
C SER A 289 -8.64 26.64 16.53
N ASP A 290 -8.39 25.34 16.49
CA ASP A 290 -9.42 24.31 16.67
C ASP A 290 -9.95 24.26 18.12
N LEU A 291 -9.09 24.50 19.13
CA LEU A 291 -9.52 24.66 20.53
C LEU A 291 -10.30 25.98 20.76
N LEU A 292 -9.91 27.08 20.12
CA LEU A 292 -10.66 28.33 20.15
C LEU A 292 -12.06 28.16 19.52
N HIS A 293 -12.14 27.46 18.40
CA HIS A 293 -13.41 27.12 17.76
C HIS A 293 -14.31 26.30 18.70
N LEU A 294 -13.82 25.18 19.25
CA LEU A 294 -14.57 24.34 20.18
C LEU A 294 -15.08 25.14 21.41
N ARG A 295 -14.27 26.07 21.93
CA ARG A 295 -14.67 26.96 23.02
C ARG A 295 -15.82 27.90 22.63
N GLN A 296 -15.80 28.44 21.42
CA GLN A 296 -16.75 29.44 20.92
C GLN A 296 -18.09 28.82 20.46
N THR A 297 -18.04 27.76 19.65
CA THR A 297 -19.23 27.18 18.98
C THR A 297 -19.80 25.96 19.70
N ARG A 298 -18.98 25.26 20.50
CA ARG A 298 -19.19 23.88 20.97
C ARG A 298 -19.17 22.80 19.88
N GLU A 299 -18.92 23.15 18.62
CA GLU A 299 -18.71 22.18 17.56
C GLU A 299 -17.30 21.56 17.72
N SER A 300 -17.22 20.24 17.76
CA SER A 300 -15.92 19.57 17.76
C SER A 300 -15.37 19.47 16.34
N ARG A 301 -14.55 20.45 15.97
CA ARG A 301 -13.69 20.39 14.77
C ARG A 301 -12.28 19.90 15.09
N LEU A 302 -11.99 19.50 16.34
CA LEU A 302 -10.68 18.96 16.73
C LEU A 302 -10.31 17.72 15.89
N ARG A 303 -9.04 17.59 15.54
CA ARG A 303 -8.51 16.39 14.88
C ARG A 303 -8.78 15.13 15.72
N GLY A 304 -9.28 14.07 15.09
CA GLY A 304 -9.53 12.77 15.71
C GLY A 304 -10.86 12.63 16.44
N THR A 305 -11.70 13.67 16.52
CA THR A 305 -12.96 13.61 17.29
C THR A 305 -14.17 13.19 16.47
N TYR A 306 -14.14 13.28 15.14
CA TYR A 306 -15.26 12.84 14.28
C TYR A 306 -15.61 11.36 14.48
N SER A 307 -14.59 10.51 14.70
CA SER A 307 -14.81 9.10 15.04
C SER A 307 -14.81 8.79 16.55
N ASN A 308 -14.50 9.78 17.41
CA ASN A 308 -14.43 9.62 18.86
C ASN A 308 -15.17 10.78 19.59
N PRO A 309 -16.50 10.67 19.79
CA PRO A 309 -17.30 11.67 20.51
C PRO A 309 -16.87 11.84 21.97
N ASP A 310 -16.39 10.79 22.63
CA ASP A 310 -15.95 10.84 24.03
C ASP A 310 -14.70 11.71 24.18
N LEU A 311 -13.80 11.70 23.19
CA LEU A 311 -12.66 12.61 23.11
C LEU A 311 -13.12 14.07 22.96
N ALA A 312 -14.13 14.36 22.14
CA ALA A 312 -14.71 15.71 22.05
C ALA A 312 -15.27 16.18 23.40
N GLN A 313 -16.04 15.32 24.07
CA GLN A 313 -16.68 15.61 25.34
C GLN A 313 -15.64 15.80 26.47
N ALA A 314 -14.59 14.98 26.50
CA ALA A 314 -13.49 15.08 27.45
C ALA A 314 -12.63 16.35 27.28
N LEU A 315 -12.53 16.90 26.05
CA LEU A 315 -11.70 18.07 25.74
C LEU A 315 -12.45 19.41 25.82
N TYR A 316 -13.77 19.43 25.87
CA TYR A 316 -14.54 20.67 26.04
C TYR A 316 -14.23 21.42 27.37
N PRO A 317 -14.03 20.75 28.53
CA PRO A 317 -13.53 21.40 29.74
C PRO A 317 -12.17 22.07 29.56
N LEU A 318 -11.21 21.39 28.92
CA LEU A 318 -9.87 21.92 28.61
C LEU A 318 -9.94 23.22 27.79
N ALA A 319 -10.72 23.22 26.70
CA ALA A 319 -10.89 24.37 25.82
C ALA A 319 -11.51 25.59 26.53
N ARG A 320 -12.28 25.37 27.61
CA ARG A 320 -12.83 26.45 28.46
C ARG A 320 -11.85 26.95 29.53
N ALA A 321 -11.01 26.08 30.09
CA ALA A 321 -10.03 26.45 31.11
C ALA A 321 -8.84 27.26 30.53
N LEU A 322 -8.41 26.96 29.30
CA LEU A 322 -7.35 27.71 28.63
C LEU A 322 -7.60 29.24 28.62
N PRO A 323 -6.59 30.10 28.86
CA PRO A 323 -6.76 31.55 28.78
C PRO A 323 -7.02 32.01 27.34
N ILE A 324 -7.92 32.99 27.17
CA ILE A 324 -8.26 33.54 25.83
C ILE A 324 -7.01 34.11 25.10
N PRO A 325 -6.10 34.90 25.73
CA PRO A 325 -4.90 35.38 25.03
C PRO A 325 -3.95 34.26 24.55
N ILE A 326 -3.96 33.10 25.22
CA ILE A 326 -3.19 31.91 24.80
C ILE A 326 -3.83 31.25 23.58
N LEU A 327 -5.16 31.32 23.45
CA LEU A 327 -5.92 30.86 22.29
C LEU A 327 -5.95 31.86 21.13
N GLU A 328 -5.72 33.16 21.37
CA GLU A 328 -5.83 34.20 20.33
C GLU A 328 -4.47 34.66 19.77
N SER A 329 -3.42 34.77 20.58
CA SER A 329 -2.19 35.47 20.17
C SER A 329 -0.87 34.85 20.67
N ASN A 330 -0.85 33.60 21.12
CA ASN A 330 0.41 32.95 21.53
C ASN A 330 1.15 32.33 20.34
N THR A 331 2.39 32.77 20.09
CA THR A 331 3.26 32.18 19.08
C THR A 331 4.04 30.96 19.59
N LYS A 332 4.33 30.84 20.88
CA LYS A 332 5.35 29.91 21.39
C LYS A 332 4.79 28.54 21.75
N ARG A 333 5.35 27.49 21.14
CA ARG A 333 5.03 26.07 21.38
C ARG A 333 5.09 25.66 22.84
N GLU A 334 6.22 25.91 23.51
CA GLU A 334 6.43 25.52 24.92
C GLU A 334 5.40 26.18 25.86
N THR A 335 5.14 27.48 25.66
CA THR A 335 4.14 28.24 26.40
C THR A 335 2.73 27.70 26.18
N PHE A 336 2.41 27.25 24.97
CA PHE A 336 1.12 26.65 24.64
C PHE A 336 0.94 25.28 25.31
N LEU A 337 1.95 24.41 25.23
CA LEU A 337 1.94 23.08 25.85
C LEU A 337 1.86 23.18 27.38
N HIS A 338 2.59 24.11 27.99
CA HIS A 338 2.48 24.38 29.42
C HIS A 338 1.06 24.83 29.82
N ALA A 339 0.45 25.75 29.05
CA ALA A 339 -0.92 26.18 29.29
C ALA A 339 -1.94 25.03 29.12
N ILE A 340 -1.74 24.11 28.17
CA ILE A 340 -2.56 22.89 28.02
C ILE A 340 -2.45 22.01 29.27
N HIS A 341 -1.24 21.76 29.79
CA HIS A 341 -1.07 20.93 30.98
C HIS A 341 -1.68 21.57 32.24
N THR A 342 -1.51 22.88 32.44
CA THR A 342 -2.13 23.62 33.54
C THR A 342 -3.66 23.61 33.44
N ALA A 343 -4.22 23.95 32.27
CA ALA A 343 -5.66 23.92 32.03
C ALA A 343 -6.24 22.51 32.16
N SER A 344 -5.48 21.46 31.81
CA SER A 344 -5.89 20.05 31.99
C SER A 344 -6.03 19.69 33.48
N TYR A 345 -5.12 20.18 34.32
CA TYR A 345 -5.18 19.97 35.77
C TYR A 345 -6.37 20.71 36.38
N GLU A 346 -6.52 22.00 36.07
CA GLU A 346 -7.63 22.84 36.58
C GLU A 346 -9.03 22.32 36.17
N SER A 347 -9.16 21.77 34.97
CA SER A 347 -10.42 21.24 34.44
C SER A 347 -10.68 19.76 34.79
N ASN A 348 -9.73 19.07 35.43
CA ASN A 348 -9.72 17.61 35.60
C ASN A 348 -9.88 16.84 34.27
N THR A 349 -9.33 17.38 33.17
CA THR A 349 -9.36 16.72 31.85
C THR A 349 -8.54 15.42 31.91
N PRO A 350 -9.07 14.27 31.42
CA PRO A 350 -8.36 13.00 31.48
C PRO A 350 -7.01 13.04 30.73
N GLN A 351 -5.97 12.47 31.34
CA GLN A 351 -4.61 12.42 30.76
C GLN A 351 -4.59 11.70 29.40
N TRP A 352 -5.43 10.67 29.21
CA TRP A 352 -5.58 9.99 27.92
C TRP A 352 -6.09 10.93 26.83
N ALA A 353 -7.03 11.82 27.15
CA ALA A 353 -7.62 12.75 26.19
C ALA A 353 -6.59 13.80 25.75
N VAL A 354 -5.76 14.31 26.66
CA VAL A 354 -4.68 15.24 26.31
C VAL A 354 -3.57 14.55 25.51
N LYS A 355 -3.15 13.34 25.89
CA LYS A 355 -2.15 12.57 25.12
C LYS A 355 -2.66 12.29 23.70
N THR A 356 -3.92 11.91 23.57
CA THR A 356 -4.59 11.63 22.29
C THR A 356 -4.70 12.90 21.45
N LEU A 357 -5.16 14.02 22.04
CA LEU A 357 -5.21 15.32 21.38
C LEU A 357 -3.86 15.70 20.78
N LEU A 358 -2.80 15.73 21.59
CA LEU A 358 -1.47 16.14 21.14
C LEU A 358 -0.90 15.21 20.05
N SER A 359 -1.29 13.93 20.02
CA SER A 359 -0.85 12.99 18.98
C SER A 359 -1.42 13.27 17.57
N PHE A 360 -2.53 14.02 17.46
CA PHE A 360 -3.09 14.46 16.18
C PHE A 360 -2.54 15.81 15.69
N TYR A 361 -1.85 16.56 16.55
CA TYR A 361 -1.21 17.83 16.22
C TYR A 361 0.31 17.71 16.33
N ILE A 362 0.83 16.64 15.74
CA ILE A 362 2.25 16.52 15.43
C ILE A 362 2.69 17.60 14.41
N PRO A 363 4.00 17.90 14.34
CA PRO A 363 4.63 18.53 13.20
C PRO A 363 4.08 18.04 11.84
N THR A 364 3.68 18.97 10.98
CA THR A 364 3.20 18.72 9.61
C THR A 364 3.63 19.86 8.68
N SER A 365 3.83 19.54 7.39
CA SER A 365 4.38 20.47 6.39
C SER A 365 3.49 21.72 6.26
N PRO A 366 4.05 22.92 6.11
CA PRO A 366 3.26 24.16 6.03
C PRO A 366 2.33 24.25 4.81
N VAL A 367 2.50 23.40 3.78
CA VAL A 367 1.53 23.30 2.67
C VAL A 367 0.37 22.36 2.94
N THR A 368 0.37 21.59 4.04
CA THR A 368 -0.78 20.77 4.44
C THR A 368 -1.65 21.44 5.50
N LYS A 369 -2.95 21.52 5.22
CA LYS A 369 -3.99 21.95 6.17
C LYS A 369 -4.53 20.79 7.01
N ALA A 370 -4.28 19.56 6.56
CA ALA A 370 -4.74 18.31 7.13
C ALA A 370 -4.07 17.95 8.46
N SER A 371 -4.67 16.95 9.09
CA SER A 371 -4.24 16.33 10.34
C SER A 371 -3.00 15.44 10.18
N SER A 372 -2.79 14.88 8.99
CA SER A 372 -1.62 14.06 8.63
C SER A 372 -0.62 14.83 7.77
N ALA A 373 0.67 14.54 7.97
CA ALA A 373 1.68 14.82 6.97
C ALA A 373 1.48 13.85 5.79
N HIS A 374 1.03 14.38 4.65
CA HIS A 374 0.65 13.55 3.49
C HIS A 374 1.82 12.75 2.92
N TYR A 375 3.01 13.38 2.76
CA TYR A 375 4.21 12.65 2.34
C TYR A 375 4.54 11.49 3.28
N SER A 376 4.40 11.65 4.60
CA SER A 376 4.66 10.58 5.58
C SER A 376 3.72 9.38 5.37
N SER A 377 2.48 9.67 4.97
CA SER A 377 1.43 8.68 4.71
C SER A 377 1.73 7.91 3.43
N VAL A 378 2.11 8.63 2.37
CA VAL A 378 2.57 8.02 1.11
C VAL A 378 3.82 7.19 1.35
N LEU A 379 4.82 7.67 2.10
CA LEU A 379 6.04 6.89 2.37
C LEU A 379 5.76 5.59 3.15
N ARG A 380 4.73 5.54 3.99
CA ARG A 380 4.28 4.28 4.61
C ARG A 380 3.55 3.38 3.61
N GLY A 381 2.56 3.91 2.88
CA GLY A 381 1.84 3.15 1.84
C GLY A 381 2.77 2.61 0.74
N MET A 382 3.79 3.37 0.33
CA MET A 382 4.76 2.99 -0.69
C MET A 382 5.68 1.84 -0.29
N ARG A 383 5.80 1.53 1.01
CA ARG A 383 6.47 0.29 1.47
C ARG A 383 5.60 -0.94 1.21
N PHE A 384 4.29 -0.81 1.39
CA PHE A 384 3.35 -1.88 1.05
C PHE A 384 3.27 -2.09 -0.47
N VAL A 385 3.28 -0.99 -1.25
CA VAL A 385 3.41 -1.04 -2.72
C VAL A 385 4.69 -1.76 -3.15
N ASP A 386 5.86 -1.45 -2.56
CA ASP A 386 7.12 -2.14 -2.88
C ASP A 386 7.06 -3.65 -2.58
N GLU A 387 6.44 -4.04 -1.46
CA GLU A 387 6.32 -5.45 -1.07
C GLU A 387 5.31 -6.21 -1.94
N MET A 388 4.18 -5.60 -2.30
CA MET A 388 3.19 -6.17 -3.22
C MET A 388 3.76 -6.37 -4.63
N HIS A 389 4.48 -5.37 -5.15
CA HIS A 389 5.20 -5.48 -6.42
C HIS A 389 6.27 -6.60 -6.37
N LYS A 390 7.06 -6.66 -5.30
CA LYS A 390 8.08 -7.72 -5.06
C LYS A 390 7.47 -9.13 -4.95
N GLN A 391 6.25 -9.26 -4.43
CA GLN A 391 5.51 -10.52 -4.41
C GLN A 391 4.86 -10.83 -5.78
N CYS A 392 4.65 -9.81 -6.61
CA CYS A 392 4.21 -9.85 -7.99
C CYS A 392 2.95 -10.72 -8.21
N TRP A 393 2.05 -10.74 -7.21
CA TRP A 393 0.87 -11.62 -7.25
C TRP A 393 0.00 -11.39 -8.48
N LEU A 394 -0.12 -10.15 -8.96
CA LEU A 394 -0.90 -9.81 -10.14
C LEU A 394 -0.46 -10.57 -11.41
N ARG A 395 0.78 -11.05 -11.47
CA ARG A 395 1.33 -11.84 -12.58
C ARG A 395 1.45 -13.33 -12.25
N SER A 396 1.10 -13.72 -11.02
CA SER A 396 1.22 -15.09 -10.53
C SER A 396 0.16 -16.00 -11.14
N PRO A 397 0.54 -17.21 -11.62
CA PRO A 397 -0.42 -18.24 -12.03
C PRO A 397 -1.28 -18.77 -10.87
N ALA A 398 -0.94 -18.45 -9.61
CA ALA A 398 -1.72 -18.84 -8.44
C ALA A 398 -2.82 -17.83 -8.06
N LEU A 399 -2.81 -16.62 -8.64
CA LEU A 399 -3.58 -15.44 -8.21
C LEU A 399 -5.07 -15.72 -7.97
N CYS A 400 -5.74 -16.27 -8.98
CA CYS A 400 -7.14 -16.68 -8.92
C CYS A 400 -7.43 -17.64 -10.09
N VAL A 401 -8.09 -18.77 -9.80
CA VAL A 401 -8.47 -19.81 -10.76
C VAL A 401 -9.92 -20.21 -10.48
N ARG A 402 -10.66 -20.66 -11.50
CA ARG A 402 -12.00 -21.26 -11.30
C ARG A 402 -11.86 -22.64 -10.67
N SER A 403 -12.70 -22.94 -9.68
CA SER A 403 -12.78 -24.27 -9.08
C SER A 403 -13.22 -25.32 -10.10
N THR A 404 -12.56 -26.48 -10.08
CA THR A 404 -12.89 -27.66 -10.89
C THR A 404 -14.13 -28.40 -10.39
N THR A 405 -14.48 -28.24 -9.11
CA THR A 405 -15.65 -28.85 -8.48
C THR A 405 -16.88 -27.94 -8.54
N GLY A 406 -16.70 -26.63 -8.69
CA GLY A 406 -17.78 -25.64 -8.82
C GLY A 406 -17.41 -24.48 -9.77
N PRO A 407 -17.91 -24.41 -11.01
CA PRO A 407 -17.46 -23.42 -12.01
C PRO A 407 -17.83 -21.95 -11.72
N SER A 408 -18.57 -21.70 -10.63
CA SER A 408 -18.89 -20.37 -10.07
C SER A 408 -18.01 -19.98 -8.88
N GLU A 409 -17.24 -20.92 -8.32
CA GLU A 409 -16.35 -20.71 -7.18
C GLU A 409 -14.94 -20.35 -7.66
N LEU A 410 -14.27 -19.50 -6.90
CA LEU A 410 -12.91 -19.03 -7.18
C LEU A 410 -11.97 -19.54 -6.09
N VAL A 411 -10.88 -20.18 -6.50
CA VAL A 411 -9.77 -20.66 -5.67
C VAL A 411 -8.50 -19.87 -6.01
N GLY A 412 -7.46 -19.91 -5.18
CA GLY A 412 -6.25 -19.13 -5.41
C GLY A 412 -5.85 -18.16 -4.29
N THR A 413 -4.77 -17.42 -4.52
CA THR A 413 -4.19 -16.46 -3.57
C THR A 413 -5.20 -15.42 -3.11
N LEU A 414 -5.92 -14.74 -4.02
CA LEU A 414 -6.90 -13.72 -3.61
C LEU A 414 -8.15 -14.29 -2.93
N PRO A 415 -8.75 -15.41 -3.38
CA PRO A 415 -9.81 -16.08 -2.61
C PRO A 415 -9.38 -16.52 -1.20
N ARG A 416 -8.20 -17.13 -1.05
CA ARG A 416 -7.62 -17.45 0.27
C ARG A 416 -7.45 -16.20 1.14
N ALA A 417 -6.83 -15.16 0.58
CA ALA A 417 -6.61 -13.89 1.27
C ALA A 417 -7.93 -13.23 1.71
N GLN A 418 -8.97 -13.25 0.87
CA GLN A 418 -10.30 -12.76 1.25
C GLN A 418 -10.88 -13.54 2.43
N GLN A 419 -10.80 -14.89 2.41
CA GLN A 419 -11.30 -15.70 3.52
C GLN A 419 -10.47 -15.51 4.80
N LYS A 420 -9.15 -15.38 4.68
CA LYS A 420 -8.25 -15.06 5.79
C LYS A 420 -8.55 -13.68 6.38
N TYR A 421 -8.89 -12.69 5.57
CA TYR A 421 -9.33 -11.37 6.02
C TYR A 421 -10.70 -11.42 6.75
N ARG A 422 -11.66 -12.21 6.28
CA ARG A 422 -12.90 -12.49 7.03
C ARG A 422 -12.59 -13.11 8.40
N ASN A 423 -11.75 -14.14 8.42
CA ASN A 423 -11.32 -14.82 9.64
C ASN A 423 -10.56 -13.88 10.61
N PHE A 424 -9.76 -12.94 10.09
CA PHE A 424 -9.08 -11.90 10.87
C PHE A 424 -10.08 -10.91 11.51
N LEU A 425 -11.08 -10.46 10.75
CA LEU A 425 -12.16 -9.61 11.26
C LEU A 425 -12.97 -10.31 12.38
N ASP A 426 -13.15 -11.63 12.29
CA ASP A 426 -13.79 -12.48 13.31
C ASP A 426 -12.99 -12.59 14.63
N LEU A 427 -11.66 -12.39 14.59
CA LEU A 427 -10.78 -12.35 15.77
C LEU A 427 -10.72 -10.96 16.41
N ALA A 428 -10.99 -9.90 15.64
CA ALA A 428 -10.87 -8.52 16.07
C ALA A 428 -11.89 -7.98 17.12
N PRO A 429 -13.07 -8.59 17.41
CA PRO A 429 -14.03 -8.03 18.36
C PRO A 429 -13.47 -7.79 19.78
N PRO A 430 -13.91 -6.74 20.50
CA PRO A 430 -13.45 -6.43 21.86
C PRO A 430 -13.58 -7.59 22.85
N SER A 431 -14.57 -8.46 22.67
CA SER A 431 -14.84 -9.64 23.51
C SER A 431 -13.70 -10.67 23.55
N ASN A 432 -12.78 -10.61 22.58
CA ASN A 432 -11.72 -11.60 22.43
C ASN A 432 -10.42 -11.21 23.15
N ASP A 433 -10.29 -9.93 23.56
CA ASP A 433 -9.10 -9.34 24.21
C ASP A 433 -7.76 -9.57 23.46
N ILE A 434 -7.82 -9.59 22.12
CA ILE A 434 -6.65 -9.76 21.25
C ILE A 434 -6.37 -8.49 20.45
N SER A 435 -5.11 -8.04 20.50
CA SER A 435 -4.55 -7.08 19.55
C SER A 435 -4.15 -7.82 18.28
N VAL A 436 -5.02 -7.85 17.28
CA VAL A 436 -4.79 -8.60 16.03
C VAL A 436 -3.75 -7.90 15.14
N THR A 437 -2.72 -8.64 14.73
CA THR A 437 -1.69 -8.16 13.77
C THR A 437 -1.92 -8.82 12.40
N PRO A 438 -2.03 -8.04 11.31
CA PRO A 438 -2.27 -8.58 9.98
C PRO A 438 -1.04 -9.32 9.40
N THR A 439 -1.25 -9.96 8.25
CA THR A 439 -0.24 -10.51 7.34
C THR A 439 -0.46 -9.85 5.97
N SER A 440 0.53 -9.84 5.07
CA SER A 440 0.47 -9.03 3.83
C SER A 440 -0.74 -9.31 2.92
N ASP A 441 -1.27 -10.52 2.94
CA ASP A 441 -2.50 -10.94 2.25
C ASP A 441 -3.78 -10.45 2.95
N VAL A 442 -3.78 -10.37 4.28
CA VAL A 442 -4.83 -9.72 5.08
C VAL A 442 -4.79 -8.20 4.87
N ASP A 443 -3.61 -7.59 4.85
CA ASP A 443 -3.42 -6.14 4.63
C ASP A 443 -3.90 -5.70 3.25
N LEU A 444 -3.65 -6.49 2.20
CA LEU A 444 -4.16 -6.20 0.86
C LEU A 444 -5.69 -6.00 0.90
N PHE A 445 -6.43 -6.92 1.52
CA PHE A 445 -7.88 -6.79 1.67
C PHE A 445 -8.28 -5.69 2.66
N TRP A 446 -7.49 -5.45 3.71
CA TRP A 446 -7.76 -4.39 4.67
C TRP A 446 -7.65 -3.00 4.04
N HIS A 447 -6.56 -2.70 3.34
CA HIS A 447 -6.36 -1.44 2.62
C HIS A 447 -7.39 -1.28 1.49
N THR A 448 -7.69 -2.36 0.74
CA THR A 448 -8.78 -2.35 -0.26
C THR A 448 -10.13 -1.96 0.35
N HIS A 449 -10.40 -2.35 1.61
CA HIS A 449 -11.62 -1.99 2.32
C HIS A 449 -11.61 -0.52 2.76
N GLN A 450 -10.49 -0.04 3.29
CA GLN A 450 -10.31 1.34 3.75
C GLN A 450 -10.50 2.39 2.66
N LEU A 451 -10.20 2.06 1.39
CA LEU A 451 -10.46 2.91 0.23
C LEU A 451 -11.95 3.24 0.01
N SER A 452 -12.88 2.65 0.78
CA SER A 452 -14.24 3.16 0.97
C SER A 452 -14.49 3.53 2.44
N PRO A 453 -13.96 4.67 2.95
CA PRO A 453 -13.92 4.98 4.39
C PRO A 453 -15.30 4.98 5.08
N GLY A 454 -16.33 5.48 4.39
CA GLY A 454 -17.70 5.54 4.90
C GLY A 454 -18.33 4.15 5.12
N PRO A 455 -18.45 3.32 4.07
CA PRO A 455 -18.88 1.92 4.21
C PRO A 455 -17.99 1.13 5.17
N TYR A 456 -16.66 1.23 5.06
CA TYR A 456 -15.71 0.56 5.94
C TYR A 456 -15.97 0.86 7.44
N ARG A 457 -16.18 2.13 7.79
CA ARG A 457 -16.53 2.53 9.16
C ARG A 457 -17.86 1.92 9.62
N ARG A 458 -18.86 1.80 8.75
CA ARG A 458 -20.13 1.12 9.09
C ARG A 458 -19.93 -0.38 9.24
N PHE A 459 -19.17 -1.01 8.36
CA PHE A 459 -18.82 -2.43 8.44
C PHE A 459 -18.17 -2.76 9.79
N CYS A 460 -17.10 -2.07 10.18
CA CYS A 460 -16.40 -2.34 11.42
C CYS A 460 -17.29 -2.19 12.65
N ILE A 461 -18.11 -1.13 12.72
CA ILE A 461 -19.03 -0.91 13.84
C ILE A 461 -20.13 -1.97 13.90
N ARG A 462 -20.66 -2.44 12.76
CA ARG A 462 -21.71 -3.48 12.71
C ARG A 462 -21.19 -4.90 13.00
N HIS A 463 -20.07 -5.28 12.38
CA HIS A 463 -19.60 -6.68 12.35
C HIS A 463 -18.47 -6.98 13.34
N VAL A 464 -17.64 -5.98 13.67
CA VAL A 464 -16.52 -6.12 14.62
C VAL A 464 -16.85 -5.49 15.99
N GLY A 465 -17.85 -4.61 16.07
CA GLY A 465 -18.25 -3.90 17.30
C GLY A 465 -17.27 -2.82 17.76
N LYS A 466 -16.17 -2.59 17.03
CA LYS A 466 -15.22 -1.49 17.21
C LYS A 466 -14.74 -0.99 15.85
N PHE A 467 -14.29 0.26 15.77
CA PHE A 467 -13.58 0.71 14.59
C PHE A 467 -12.17 0.07 14.54
N MET A 468 -11.75 -0.39 13.37
CA MET A 468 -10.42 -0.95 13.13
C MET A 468 -9.55 0.11 12.46
N ASP A 469 -8.54 0.61 13.16
CA ASP A 469 -7.64 1.68 12.68
C ASP A 469 -6.23 1.14 12.42
N HIS A 470 -5.61 1.54 11.31
CA HIS A 470 -4.29 1.06 10.88
C HIS A 470 -3.20 2.02 11.37
N ASN A 471 -3.06 2.12 12.68
CA ASN A 471 -2.21 3.14 13.32
C ASN A 471 -0.80 2.60 13.62
N ASP A 472 0.05 2.60 12.60
CA ASP A 472 1.46 2.14 12.62
C ASP A 472 2.25 2.65 13.83
N LYS A 473 1.94 3.88 14.28
CA LYS A 473 2.67 4.60 15.34
C LYS A 473 2.52 3.99 16.73
N VAL A 474 1.56 3.08 16.94
CA VAL A 474 1.20 2.56 18.27
C VAL A 474 1.78 1.16 18.53
N VAL A 475 2.13 0.40 17.50
CA VAL A 475 2.36 -1.06 17.63
C VAL A 475 3.82 -1.44 17.90
N HIS A 476 4.78 -0.57 17.59
CA HIS A 476 6.22 -0.89 17.57
C HIS A 476 6.82 -1.43 18.88
N GLU A 477 6.19 -1.22 20.04
CA GLU A 477 6.70 -1.71 21.33
C GLU A 477 6.38 -3.20 21.60
N ASN A 478 5.42 -3.84 20.89
CA ASN A 478 5.12 -5.28 21.06
C ASN A 478 4.47 -5.95 19.83
N LEU A 479 4.98 -5.69 18.63
CA LEU A 479 4.52 -6.30 17.37
C LEU A 479 4.55 -7.84 17.43
N ASN A 480 5.67 -8.43 17.85
CA ASN A 480 5.87 -9.88 17.81
C ASN A 480 4.88 -10.65 18.70
N GLY A 481 4.72 -10.24 19.96
CA GLY A 481 3.77 -10.90 20.87
C GLY A 481 2.31 -10.77 20.41
N SER A 482 1.96 -9.66 19.76
CA SER A 482 0.64 -9.46 19.14
C SER A 482 0.44 -10.38 17.93
N PHE A 483 1.48 -10.58 17.11
CA PHE A 483 1.44 -11.49 15.96
C PHE A 483 1.36 -12.96 16.39
N GLU A 484 2.17 -13.38 17.36
CA GLU A 484 2.12 -14.73 17.95
C GLU A 484 0.73 -15.03 18.56
N ALA A 485 0.14 -14.07 19.29
CA ALA A 485 -1.21 -14.20 19.82
C ALA A 485 -2.27 -14.31 18.71
N THR A 486 -2.11 -13.54 17.61
CA THR A 486 -3.00 -13.61 16.45
C THR A 486 -2.92 -14.96 15.75
N GLN A 487 -1.70 -15.44 15.45
CA GLN A 487 -1.44 -16.75 14.85
C GLN A 487 -2.03 -17.88 15.71
N LYS A 488 -1.80 -17.84 17.02
CA LYS A 488 -2.36 -18.82 17.96
C LYS A 488 -3.89 -18.82 17.93
N ALA A 489 -4.52 -17.67 18.07
CA ALA A 489 -5.99 -17.56 18.09
C ALA A 489 -6.62 -17.98 16.75
N TYR A 490 -5.95 -17.67 15.63
CA TYR A 490 -6.35 -18.10 14.29
C TYR A 490 -6.30 -19.62 14.14
N TRP A 491 -5.21 -20.26 14.58
CA TRP A 491 -5.11 -21.72 14.63
C TRP A 491 -6.16 -22.34 15.56
N GLU A 492 -6.34 -21.78 16.76
CA GLU A 492 -7.30 -22.30 17.74
C GLU A 492 -8.75 -22.22 17.23
N ARG A 493 -9.14 -21.14 16.53
CA ARG A 493 -10.50 -20.93 16.00
C ARG A 493 -10.76 -21.60 14.64
N PHE A 494 -9.84 -21.48 13.68
CA PHE A 494 -10.07 -21.87 12.27
C PHE A 494 -9.28 -23.10 11.79
N LYS A 495 -8.32 -23.61 12.58
CA LYS A 495 -7.44 -24.74 12.21
C LYS A 495 -6.60 -24.53 10.94
N GLY A 496 -6.39 -23.28 10.54
CA GLY A 496 -5.60 -22.91 9.36
C GLY A 496 -4.24 -22.30 9.72
N GLU A 497 -3.32 -22.34 8.76
CA GLU A 497 -2.04 -21.61 8.79
C GLU A 497 -2.29 -20.09 8.70
N TYR A 498 -1.68 -19.30 9.60
CA TYR A 498 -1.78 -17.83 9.56
C TYR A 498 -0.54 -17.19 8.93
N ASP A 499 0.65 -17.61 9.36
CA ASP A 499 1.93 -17.16 8.80
C ASP A 499 2.38 -18.13 7.70
N ALA A 500 1.77 -17.95 6.53
CA ALA A 500 1.90 -18.81 5.37
C ALA A 500 2.92 -18.24 4.39
N CYS A 501 3.82 -19.05 3.82
CA CYS A 501 4.72 -18.58 2.76
C CYS A 501 3.92 -18.25 1.46
N LEU A 502 3.90 -16.98 1.04
CA LEU A 502 3.05 -16.46 -0.04
C LEU A 502 3.74 -16.37 -1.43
N CYS A 503 4.81 -17.15 -1.64
CA CYS A 503 5.52 -17.18 -2.94
C CYS A 503 4.79 -18.07 -3.96
N TRP A 504 4.98 -17.80 -5.26
CA TRP A 504 4.22 -18.47 -6.32
C TRP A 504 4.28 -20.02 -6.29
N PRO A 505 5.43 -20.68 -5.99
CA PRO A 505 5.48 -22.14 -5.82
C PRO A 505 4.56 -22.67 -4.71
N CYS A 506 4.58 -22.05 -3.52
CA CYS A 506 3.75 -22.46 -2.38
C CYS A 506 2.26 -22.18 -2.64
N GLU A 507 1.96 -21.04 -3.28
CA GLU A 507 0.58 -20.69 -3.63
C GLU A 507 0.00 -21.58 -4.74
N LEU A 508 0.79 -22.01 -5.72
CA LEU A 508 0.38 -23.07 -6.66
C LEU A 508 0.15 -24.41 -5.97
N GLU A 509 0.98 -24.78 -4.99
CA GLU A 509 0.78 -26.01 -4.22
C GLU A 509 -0.54 -25.98 -3.43
N ARG A 510 -0.90 -24.84 -2.82
CA ARG A 510 -2.21 -24.66 -2.17
C ARG A 510 -3.37 -24.73 -3.18
N ASN A 511 -3.21 -24.20 -4.40
CA ASN A 511 -4.23 -24.32 -5.46
C ASN A 511 -4.46 -25.78 -5.90
N ASP A 512 -3.40 -26.58 -6.02
CA ASP A 512 -3.53 -28.00 -6.30
C ASP A 512 -4.30 -28.71 -5.16
N GLN A 513 -3.98 -28.40 -3.90
CA GLN A 513 -4.65 -28.99 -2.73
C GLN A 513 -6.15 -28.63 -2.70
N GLU A 514 -6.52 -27.38 -2.98
CA GLU A 514 -7.91 -26.91 -3.07
C GLU A 514 -8.69 -27.55 -4.22
N THR A 515 -8.02 -27.90 -5.33
CA THR A 515 -8.67 -28.48 -6.52
C THR A 515 -8.65 -30.01 -6.57
N THR A 516 -7.84 -30.67 -5.75
CA THR A 516 -7.85 -32.14 -5.62
C THR A 516 -8.94 -32.61 -4.65
N VAL A 517 -9.94 -33.31 -5.18
CA VAL A 517 -10.88 -34.10 -4.37
C VAL A 517 -10.11 -35.11 -3.50
N SER A 518 -10.56 -35.30 -2.26
CA SER A 518 -10.03 -36.33 -1.35
C SER A 518 -10.21 -37.73 -1.95
N SER A 519 -9.12 -38.27 -2.48
CA SER A 519 -8.98 -39.67 -2.91
C SER A 519 -7.57 -40.14 -2.60
N ASP A 520 -7.41 -40.83 -1.48
CA ASP A 520 -6.12 -41.34 -1.01
C ASP A 520 -5.59 -42.45 -1.92
N GLU A 521 -4.61 -42.13 -2.78
CA GLU A 521 -3.53 -43.03 -3.22
C GLU A 521 -2.47 -42.25 -4.03
N ILE A 522 -1.59 -41.51 -3.34
CA ILE A 522 -0.48 -40.78 -3.97
C ILE A 522 0.73 -41.71 -4.16
N LEU A 523 0.82 -42.31 -5.34
CA LEU A 523 2.06 -42.90 -5.84
C LEU A 523 3.14 -41.80 -5.99
N SER A 524 4.32 -41.98 -5.41
CA SER A 524 5.40 -40.97 -5.37
C SER A 524 5.74 -40.36 -6.75
N ASN A 525 5.73 -41.17 -7.81
CA ASN A 525 5.96 -40.74 -9.19
C ASN A 525 4.97 -39.66 -9.68
N ARG A 526 3.79 -39.49 -9.05
CA ARG A 526 2.86 -38.39 -9.34
C ARG A 526 3.30 -37.08 -8.68
N GLN A 527 3.93 -37.14 -7.51
CA GLN A 527 4.37 -35.95 -6.77
C GLN A 527 5.59 -35.31 -7.45
N ASP A 528 6.61 -36.10 -7.80
CA ASP A 528 7.79 -35.61 -8.57
C ASP A 528 7.37 -34.92 -9.88
N TYR A 529 6.33 -35.43 -10.54
CA TYR A 529 5.76 -34.84 -11.74
C TYR A 529 5.00 -33.53 -11.45
N ARG A 530 4.12 -33.50 -10.44
CA ARG A 530 3.43 -32.27 -10.01
C ARG A 530 4.41 -31.15 -9.65
N ASP A 531 5.44 -31.47 -8.87
CA ASP A 531 6.46 -30.50 -8.47
C ASP A 531 7.30 -30.02 -9.65
N TRP A 532 7.51 -30.86 -10.67
CA TRP A 532 8.11 -30.44 -11.92
C TRP A 532 7.18 -29.54 -12.75
N VAL A 533 5.88 -29.86 -12.84
CA VAL A 533 4.86 -29.03 -13.51
C VAL A 533 4.80 -27.64 -12.86
N ARG A 534 4.69 -27.56 -11.53
CA ARG A 534 4.71 -26.31 -10.76
C ARG A 534 5.94 -25.46 -11.08
N ARG A 535 7.14 -26.07 -11.07
CA ARG A 535 8.39 -25.37 -11.42
C ARG A 535 8.40 -24.85 -12.85
N VAL A 536 7.94 -25.63 -13.83
CA VAL A 536 7.85 -25.18 -15.23
C VAL A 536 6.87 -24.01 -15.39
N ILE A 537 5.70 -24.08 -14.75
CA ILE A 537 4.68 -23.02 -14.77
C ILE A 537 5.22 -21.73 -14.14
N VAL A 538 5.89 -21.80 -12.98
CA VAL A 538 6.50 -20.62 -12.34
C VAL A 538 7.58 -20.00 -13.23
N VAL A 539 8.50 -20.81 -13.78
CA VAL A 539 9.57 -20.30 -14.66
C VAL A 539 9.02 -19.69 -15.95
N PHE A 540 7.93 -20.23 -16.52
CA PHE A 540 7.25 -19.64 -17.67
C PHE A 540 6.70 -18.25 -17.36
N TRP A 541 5.89 -18.10 -16.32
CA TRP A 541 5.28 -16.81 -15.99
C TRP A 541 6.28 -15.78 -15.48
N GLN A 542 7.37 -16.22 -14.83
CA GLN A 542 8.51 -15.36 -14.51
C GLN A 542 9.23 -14.85 -15.76
N GLU A 543 9.41 -15.66 -16.80
CA GLU A 543 10.00 -15.22 -18.06
C GLU A 543 9.04 -14.34 -18.87
N VAL A 544 7.72 -14.61 -18.85
CA VAL A 544 6.70 -13.69 -19.43
C VAL A 544 6.82 -12.29 -18.80
N GLU A 545 6.83 -12.20 -17.48
CA GLU A 545 6.91 -10.91 -16.79
C GLU A 545 8.28 -10.24 -17.00
N ALA A 546 9.38 -10.99 -16.86
CA ALA A 546 10.72 -10.47 -17.09
C ALA A 546 10.98 -10.07 -18.55
N ARG A 547 10.12 -10.46 -19.52
CA ARG A 547 10.16 -9.96 -20.90
C ARG A 547 9.26 -8.73 -21.08
N ARG A 548 8.08 -8.69 -20.44
CA ARG A 548 7.22 -7.49 -20.34
C ARG A 548 7.99 -6.29 -19.79
N GLU A 549 8.68 -6.45 -18.67
CA GLU A 549 9.48 -5.40 -18.02
C GLU A 549 10.58 -4.83 -18.93
N LYS A 550 11.10 -5.64 -19.85
CA LYS A 550 12.18 -5.27 -20.78
C LYS A 550 11.66 -4.75 -22.13
N GLY A 551 10.35 -4.74 -22.35
CA GLY A 551 9.75 -4.41 -23.65
C GLY A 551 10.10 -5.40 -24.77
N LEU A 552 10.42 -6.66 -24.42
CA LEU A 552 10.71 -7.73 -25.37
C LEU A 552 9.42 -8.41 -25.85
N PRO A 553 9.39 -9.05 -27.03
CA PRO A 553 8.25 -9.87 -27.46
C PRO A 553 7.92 -10.92 -26.40
N GLY A 554 6.65 -11.12 -26.04
CA GLY A 554 6.28 -12.14 -25.06
C GLY A 554 6.46 -13.58 -25.56
N LEU A 555 6.12 -14.54 -24.69
CA LEU A 555 6.21 -15.97 -25.01
C LEU A 555 4.92 -16.48 -25.66
N GLU A 556 5.03 -17.44 -26.57
CA GLU A 556 3.87 -18.11 -27.16
C GLU A 556 3.17 -18.98 -26.10
N ARG A 557 1.85 -18.76 -25.89
CA ARG A 557 1.05 -19.48 -24.90
C ARG A 557 1.12 -21.01 -25.04
N LYS A 558 1.16 -21.54 -26.27
CA LYS A 558 1.20 -23.00 -26.55
C LYS A 558 2.55 -23.63 -26.13
N SER A 559 3.63 -22.86 -26.12
CA SER A 559 4.96 -23.38 -25.79
C SER A 559 5.08 -23.89 -24.33
N LEU A 560 4.27 -23.35 -23.40
CA LEU A 560 4.12 -23.91 -22.05
C LEU A 560 3.54 -25.34 -22.11
N GLU A 561 2.45 -25.53 -22.87
CA GLU A 561 1.79 -26.83 -23.03
C GLU A 561 2.74 -27.85 -23.65
N GLU A 562 3.50 -27.45 -24.68
CA GLU A 562 4.53 -28.30 -25.27
C GLU A 562 5.62 -28.71 -24.28
N VAL A 563 6.13 -27.77 -23.48
CA VAL A 563 7.18 -28.07 -22.48
C VAL A 563 6.64 -29.02 -21.44
N LEU A 564 5.43 -28.79 -20.92
CA LEU A 564 4.74 -29.66 -19.97
C LEU A 564 4.51 -31.08 -20.53
N ALA A 565 4.12 -31.19 -21.80
CA ALA A 565 3.92 -32.47 -22.50
C ALA A 565 5.22 -33.28 -22.69
N LYS A 566 6.36 -32.61 -22.86
CA LYS A 566 7.69 -33.25 -22.95
C LYS A 566 8.12 -33.89 -21.61
N GLY A 567 7.56 -33.43 -20.50
CA GLY A 567 7.76 -33.98 -19.16
C GLY A 567 9.18 -33.80 -18.58
N PRO A 568 9.42 -34.22 -17.33
CA PRO A 568 10.77 -34.34 -16.82
C PRO A 568 11.51 -35.40 -17.64
N ARG A 569 12.59 -35.01 -18.34
CA ARG A 569 13.42 -35.94 -19.13
C ARG A 569 13.84 -37.11 -18.24
N ARG A 570 13.24 -38.30 -18.46
CA ARG A 570 13.64 -39.51 -17.75
C ARG A 570 15.12 -39.73 -17.97
N ARG A 571 15.90 -39.85 -16.89
CA ARG A 571 17.17 -40.58 -16.92
C ARG A 571 16.84 -42.07 -17.09
N SER A 572 16.41 -42.45 -18.29
CA SER A 572 16.48 -43.85 -18.71
C SER A 572 17.95 -44.24 -18.65
N SER A 573 18.24 -45.23 -17.81
CA SER A 573 19.53 -45.90 -17.74
C SER A 573 19.91 -46.49 -19.10
N LEU A 574 21.17 -46.92 -19.22
CA LEU A 574 21.66 -47.73 -20.33
C LEU A 574 20.88 -49.05 -20.41
N VAL A 575 19.74 -49.04 -21.10
CA VAL A 575 19.02 -50.22 -21.58
C VAL A 575 19.08 -50.18 -23.10
N SER A 576 19.67 -51.23 -23.68
CA SER A 576 20.05 -51.29 -25.09
C SER A 576 18.88 -51.09 -26.05
N ILE A 577 19.12 -50.40 -27.17
CA ILE A 577 18.22 -50.32 -28.33
C ILE A 577 18.22 -51.69 -29.02
N SER A 578 17.44 -52.66 -28.51
CA SER A 578 17.38 -54.03 -29.08
C SER A 578 16.13 -54.85 -28.73
N SER A 579 14.94 -54.25 -28.64
CA SER A 579 13.68 -55.03 -28.53
C SER A 579 12.40 -54.30 -29.01
N PHE A 580 12.39 -53.85 -30.27
CA PHE A 580 11.15 -53.51 -30.99
C PHE A 580 11.12 -54.20 -32.37
N LYS A 581 10.79 -55.50 -32.36
CA LYS A 581 10.34 -56.28 -33.52
C LYS A 581 9.33 -57.32 -33.03
N SER A 582 8.21 -57.46 -33.74
CA SER A 582 6.90 -57.85 -33.20
C SER A 582 6.39 -56.85 -32.15
N TRP A 583 5.09 -56.55 -32.07
CA TRP A 583 3.96 -57.15 -32.79
C TRP A 583 3.48 -56.32 -34.00
N ILE A 584 2.60 -56.95 -34.79
CA ILE A 584 1.66 -56.31 -35.72
C ILE A 584 0.30 -56.27 -35.01
#